data_AF-A0A1N6MWB3-F1
#
_entry.id   AF-A0A1N6MWB3-F1
#
_cell.length_a   1.000
_cell.length_b   1.000
_cell.length_c   1.000
_cell.angle_alpha   90.00
_cell.angle_beta   90.00
_cell.angle_gamma   90.00
#
_symmetry.space_group_name_H-M   'P 1'
#
loop_
_entity.id
_entity.type
_entity.pdbx_description
1 polymer ?
#
loop_
_entity_poly.entity_id
_entity_poly.type
_entity_poly.pdbx_seq_one_letter_code
_entity_poly.pdbx_strand_id
1 'polypeptide(L)'
;MGQYRHTISNITAMTDGELVQRTTEVNFHQEKRFHYFLDRPKHKIGYRLNIVGHSSPVGYPILFAGSCIYNPGMNLNNFCQTIKALLADIKQRGQDIQSVRIIACYSGANGLAQELANHINMPVKGSLGGTRICVTTAYRPMSNIPRYFIDKGRDNSSLGERDGQERHDPNYGMYCWYNPKVQCSEPDNEFDEFVSQRITRFQHSD
;
A
#
# COMPACT_ATOMS: atom_id res chain seq x y z
N MET A 1 0.24 3.58 -12.15
CA MET A 1 0.73 2.65 -11.11
C MET A 1 1.86 3.27 -10.28
N GLY A 2 1.89 2.98 -8.96
CA GLY A 2 2.70 3.68 -7.95
C GLY A 2 4.20 3.41 -8.01
N GLN A 3 5.00 4.45 -7.75
CA GLN A 3 6.47 4.48 -7.88
C GLN A 3 7.22 3.31 -7.23
N TYR A 4 6.67 2.74 -6.15
CA TYR A 4 7.32 1.73 -5.32
C TYR A 4 6.75 0.32 -5.47
N ARG A 5 5.84 0.10 -6.43
CA ARG A 5 5.22 -1.22 -6.66
C ARG A 5 5.96 -1.96 -7.76
N HIS A 6 6.69 -3.01 -7.41
CA HIS A 6 7.53 -3.78 -8.34
C HIS A 6 7.36 -5.27 -8.11
N THR A 7 7.68 -6.06 -9.14
CA THR A 7 7.86 -7.50 -8.99
C THR A 7 9.29 -7.77 -8.52
N ILE A 8 9.59 -8.97 -8.02
CA ILE A 8 10.95 -9.32 -7.59
C ILE A 8 11.89 -9.31 -8.80
N SER A 9 11.47 -9.86 -9.96
CA SER A 9 12.31 -9.85 -11.17
C SER A 9 12.69 -8.44 -11.60
N ASN A 10 11.76 -7.49 -11.50
CA ASN A 10 12.04 -6.08 -11.80
C ASN A 10 13.09 -5.52 -10.85
N ILE A 11 13.01 -5.83 -9.55
CA ILE A 11 13.99 -5.37 -8.57
C ILE A 11 15.37 -5.98 -8.81
N THR A 12 15.44 -7.26 -9.17
CA THR A 12 16.69 -7.95 -9.49
C THR A 12 17.37 -7.39 -10.75
N ALA A 13 16.59 -6.93 -11.73
CA ALA A 13 17.09 -6.37 -12.98
C ALA A 13 17.47 -4.87 -12.90
N MET A 14 16.99 -4.13 -11.90
CA MET A 14 17.26 -2.70 -11.76
C MET A 14 18.72 -2.43 -11.42
N THR A 15 19.28 -1.36 -11.98
CA THR A 15 20.53 -0.75 -11.53
C THR A 15 20.41 -0.15 -10.13
N ASP A 16 21.53 0.11 -9.48
CA ASP A 16 21.55 0.72 -8.13
C ASP A 16 20.92 2.12 -8.11
N GLY A 17 21.15 2.92 -9.16
CA GLY A 17 20.51 4.22 -9.32
C GLY A 17 18.99 4.11 -9.46
N GLU A 18 18.50 3.13 -10.21
CA GLU A 18 17.07 2.86 -10.33
C GLU A 18 16.46 2.37 -9.02
N LEU A 19 17.15 1.52 -8.26
CA LEU A 19 16.70 1.10 -6.93
C LEU A 19 16.47 2.31 -6.03
N VAL A 20 17.44 3.23 -5.93
CA VAL A 20 17.29 4.43 -5.09
C VAL A 20 16.08 5.27 -5.50
N GLN A 21 15.84 5.43 -6.81
CA GLN A 21 14.73 6.24 -7.33
C GLN A 21 13.36 5.58 -7.22
N ARG A 22 13.31 4.24 -7.30
CA ARG A 22 12.06 3.46 -7.41
C ARG A 22 11.67 2.70 -6.15
N THR A 23 12.43 2.87 -5.07
CA THR A 23 12.16 2.28 -3.75
C THR A 23 12.13 3.36 -2.67
N THR A 24 11.62 3.02 -1.49
CA THR A 24 11.43 3.96 -0.39
C THR A 24 12.21 3.55 0.85
N GLU A 25 12.64 4.52 1.62
CA GLU A 25 12.96 4.29 3.03
C GLU A 25 11.67 4.21 3.85
N VAL A 26 11.76 3.59 5.02
CA VAL A 26 10.67 3.50 5.98
C VAL A 26 11.09 4.14 7.29
N ASN A 27 10.15 4.83 7.92
CA ASN A 27 10.28 5.41 9.24
C ASN A 27 9.60 4.52 10.27
N PHE A 28 10.02 4.65 11.53
CA PHE A 28 9.33 4.02 12.65
C PHE A 28 8.34 5.01 13.27
N HIS A 29 7.14 4.52 13.59
CA HIS A 29 6.28 5.21 14.56
C HIS A 29 7.02 5.37 15.90
N GLN A 30 6.79 6.44 16.66
CA GLN A 30 7.57 6.79 17.87
C GLN A 30 7.66 5.64 18.89
N GLU A 31 6.57 4.89 19.07
CA GLU A 31 6.51 3.70 19.94
C GLU A 31 6.90 2.39 19.22
N LYS A 32 7.55 2.47 18.06
CA LYS A 32 7.96 1.35 17.20
C LYS A 32 6.84 0.37 16.83
N ARG A 33 5.58 0.81 16.87
CA ARG A 33 4.40 -0.06 16.64
C ARG A 33 4.26 -0.55 15.21
N PHE A 34 4.76 0.22 14.24
CA PHE A 34 4.75 -0.11 12.81
C PHE A 34 5.73 0.76 12.02
N HIS A 35 5.99 0.35 10.79
CA HIS A 35 6.72 1.14 9.80
C HIS A 35 5.76 1.99 8.97
N TYR A 36 6.20 3.18 8.56
CA TYR A 36 5.46 4.02 7.63
C TYR A 36 6.38 4.81 6.71
N PHE A 37 5.86 5.29 5.58
CA PHE A 37 6.58 6.23 4.72
C PHE A 37 5.60 7.16 4.02
N LEU A 38 6.11 8.32 3.57
CA LEU A 38 5.32 9.31 2.86
C LEU A 38 5.67 9.29 1.37
N ASP A 39 4.65 9.40 0.52
CA ASP A 39 4.85 9.59 -0.91
C ASP A 39 3.90 10.61 -1.54
N ARG A 40 4.17 10.97 -2.79
CA ARG A 40 3.28 11.79 -3.61
C ARG A 40 2.71 10.92 -4.73
N PRO A 41 1.41 10.54 -4.68
CA PRO A 41 0.82 9.69 -5.70
C PRO A 41 0.83 10.41 -7.06
N LYS A 42 1.24 9.73 -8.14
CA LYS A 42 1.33 10.32 -9.50
C LYS A 42 0.08 11.06 -9.99
N HIS A 43 -1.11 10.61 -9.55
CA HIS A 43 -2.40 11.14 -10.02
C HIS A 43 -3.24 11.79 -8.90
N LYS A 44 -2.64 12.09 -7.74
CA LYS A 44 -3.31 12.83 -6.67
C LYS A 44 -2.39 13.91 -6.13
N ILE A 45 -2.96 15.09 -5.90
CA ILE A 45 -2.25 16.20 -5.28
C ILE A 45 -2.09 15.90 -3.79
N GLY A 46 -0.93 16.24 -3.24
CA GLY A 46 -0.62 16.12 -1.82
C GLY A 46 0.09 14.82 -1.43
N TYR A 47 0.47 14.76 -0.15
CA TYR A 47 1.18 13.62 0.40
C TYR A 47 0.21 12.50 0.76
N ARG A 48 0.70 11.26 0.68
CA ARG A 48 0.03 10.08 1.20
C ARG A 48 0.88 9.42 2.27
N LEU A 49 0.23 9.04 3.37
CA LEU A 49 0.81 8.20 4.41
C LEU A 49 0.64 6.73 4.03
N ASN A 50 1.73 5.96 3.97
CA ASN A 50 1.71 4.53 3.72
C ASN A 50 2.11 3.80 5.01
N ILE A 51 1.21 2.98 5.54
CA ILE A 51 1.36 2.26 6.82
C ILE A 51 1.63 0.78 6.51
N VAL A 52 2.60 0.18 7.16
CA VAL A 52 3.03 -1.20 6.89
C VAL A 52 2.79 -2.10 8.09
N GLY A 53 2.15 -3.23 7.86
CA GLY A 53 1.96 -4.24 8.89
C GLY A 53 1.20 -5.47 8.42
N HIS A 54 0.56 -6.12 9.38
CA HIS A 54 -0.33 -7.24 9.24
C HIS A 54 -1.72 -6.84 9.72
N SER A 55 -2.75 -7.42 9.13
CA SER A 55 -4.12 -7.30 9.60
C SER A 55 -4.75 -8.68 9.70
N SER A 56 -5.76 -8.80 10.56
CA SER A 56 -6.53 -10.03 10.69
C SER A 56 -7.24 -10.38 9.37
N PRO A 57 -7.44 -11.67 9.08
CA PRO A 57 -8.17 -12.09 7.90
C PRO A 57 -9.66 -11.73 7.98
N VAL A 58 -10.37 -11.83 6.85
CA VAL A 58 -11.81 -11.61 6.77
C VAL A 58 -12.56 -12.57 7.69
N GLY A 59 -13.60 -12.08 8.38
CA GLY A 59 -14.40 -12.88 9.32
C GLY A 59 -13.87 -12.94 10.75
N TYR A 60 -12.71 -12.34 11.03
CA TYR A 60 -12.14 -12.23 12.37
C TYR A 60 -12.25 -10.79 12.90
N PRO A 61 -12.18 -10.57 14.23
CA PRO A 61 -12.11 -9.23 14.79
C PRO A 61 -10.98 -8.41 14.15
N ILE A 62 -11.26 -7.15 13.83
CA ILE A 62 -10.29 -6.26 13.17
C ILE A 62 -9.13 -5.98 14.13
N LEU A 63 -7.96 -6.48 13.74
CA LEU A 63 -6.68 -6.26 14.41
C LEU A 63 -5.66 -5.77 13.38
N PHE A 64 -4.74 -4.93 13.84
CA PHE A 64 -3.56 -4.51 13.09
C PHE A 64 -2.31 -4.66 13.95
N ALA A 65 -1.22 -5.17 13.37
CA ALA A 65 0.08 -5.22 14.02
C ALA A 65 1.16 -4.76 13.04
N GLY A 66 2.16 -3.99 13.46
CA GLY A 66 3.24 -3.55 12.55
C GLY A 66 4.07 -4.71 12.00
N SER A 67 4.93 -4.48 11.01
CA SER A 67 5.85 -5.53 10.53
C SER A 67 7.21 -5.41 11.22
N CYS A 68 7.26 -5.38 12.56
CA CYS A 68 8.47 -5.20 13.37
C CYS A 68 8.53 -6.22 14.53
N ILE A 69 9.73 -6.47 15.05
CA ILE A 69 10.07 -7.60 15.95
C ILE A 69 9.28 -7.58 17.29
N TYR A 70 8.74 -6.43 17.70
CA TYR A 70 7.92 -6.29 18.92
C TYR A 70 6.76 -5.31 18.70
N ASN A 71 5.63 -5.84 18.23
CA ASN A 71 4.48 -5.10 17.75
C ASN A 71 3.19 -5.58 18.46
N PRO A 72 2.82 -5.05 19.64
CA PRO A 72 1.56 -5.43 20.25
C PRO A 72 0.41 -5.13 19.28
N GLY A 73 -0.39 -6.15 19.00
CA GLY A 73 -1.57 -6.03 18.15
C GLY A 73 -2.48 -4.91 18.66
N MET A 74 -2.97 -4.10 17.73
CA MET A 74 -3.92 -3.02 17.98
C MET A 74 -5.30 -3.47 17.54
N ASN A 75 -6.29 -3.35 18.42
CA ASN A 75 -7.68 -3.38 18.01
C ASN A 75 -8.01 -2.14 17.15
N LEU A 76 -9.16 -2.19 16.48
CA LEU A 76 -9.60 -1.14 15.57
C LEU A 76 -9.54 0.26 16.17
N ASN A 77 -10.06 0.45 17.39
CA ASN A 77 -10.09 1.76 18.03
C ASN A 77 -8.66 2.29 18.30
N ASN A 78 -7.81 1.47 18.90
CA ASN A 78 -6.42 1.83 19.19
C ASN A 78 -5.64 2.15 17.91
N PHE A 79 -5.85 1.37 16.85
CA PHE A 79 -5.25 1.64 15.54
C PHE A 79 -5.70 3.00 15.00
N CYS A 80 -7.01 3.25 14.94
CA CYS A 80 -7.56 4.51 14.41
C CYS A 80 -7.05 5.74 15.17
N GLN A 81 -7.04 5.70 16.50
CA GLN A 81 -6.51 6.78 17.34
C GLN A 81 -5.01 7.01 17.10
N THR A 82 -4.24 5.92 16.97
CA THR A 82 -2.80 6.00 16.68
C THR A 82 -2.54 6.67 15.34
N ILE A 83 -3.30 6.31 14.29
CA ILE A 83 -3.16 6.94 12.97
C ILE A 83 -3.59 8.41 13.00
N LYS A 84 -4.67 8.74 13.70
CA LYS A 84 -5.12 10.14 13.86
C LYS A 84 -4.06 11.01 14.55
N ALA A 85 -3.43 10.49 15.60
CA ALA A 85 -2.33 11.18 16.29
C ALA A 85 -1.11 11.36 15.37
N LEU A 86 -0.72 10.32 14.63
CA LEU A 86 0.38 10.39 13.66
C LEU A 86 0.11 11.43 12.56
N LEU A 87 -1.11 11.51 12.04
CA LEU A 87 -1.50 12.52 11.05
C LEU A 87 -1.38 13.94 11.61
N ALA A 88 -1.77 14.16 12.86
CA ALA A 88 -1.65 15.46 13.52
C ALA A 88 -0.18 15.87 13.69
N ASP A 89 0.69 14.94 14.11
CA ASP A 89 2.14 15.17 14.24
C ASP A 89 2.80 15.49 12.87
N ILE A 90 2.46 14.73 11.82
CA ILE A 90 2.97 14.99 10.47
C ILE A 90 2.53 16.38 9.96
N LYS A 91 1.28 16.76 10.26
CA LYS A 91 0.75 18.09 9.92
C LYS A 91 1.49 19.21 10.65
N GLN A 92 1.79 19.03 11.93
CA GLN A 92 2.58 19.99 12.72
C GLN A 92 4.00 20.18 12.15
N ARG A 93 4.57 19.14 11.52
CA ARG A 93 5.84 19.21 10.78
C ARG A 93 5.74 19.84 9.39
N GLY A 94 4.57 20.37 9.02
CA GLY A 94 4.34 21.09 7.75
C GLY A 94 4.01 20.22 6.56
N GLN A 95 3.69 18.93 6.78
CA GLN A 95 3.30 18.01 5.71
C GLN A 95 1.80 17.71 5.79
N ASP A 96 1.05 18.15 4.79
CA ASP A 96 -0.38 17.92 4.74
C ASP A 96 -0.69 16.60 4.01
N ILE A 97 -1.18 15.61 4.77
CA ILE A 97 -1.55 14.28 4.27
C ILE A 97 -2.97 14.33 3.72
N GLN A 98 -3.14 13.91 2.47
CA GLN A 98 -4.41 13.93 1.75
C GLN A 98 -5.03 12.55 1.60
N SER A 99 -4.26 11.48 1.84
CA SER A 99 -4.76 10.11 1.83
C SER A 99 -3.88 9.18 2.64
N VAL A 100 -4.42 8.01 2.98
CA VAL A 100 -3.69 6.93 3.64
C VAL A 100 -3.70 5.69 2.76
N ARG A 101 -2.66 4.87 2.83
CA ARG A 101 -2.66 3.48 2.33
C ARG A 101 -2.23 2.55 3.46
N ILE A 102 -2.97 1.47 3.64
CA ILE A 102 -2.62 0.38 4.54
C ILE A 102 -2.04 -0.76 3.69
N ILE A 103 -0.75 -1.03 3.88
CA ILE A 103 -0.01 -2.14 3.27
C ILE A 103 -0.01 -3.28 4.29
N ALA A 104 -1.16 -3.95 4.37
CA ALA A 104 -1.37 -5.12 5.22
C ALA A 104 -2.42 -6.03 4.57
N CYS A 105 -2.23 -7.35 4.66
CA CYS A 105 -3.13 -8.35 4.07
C CYS A 105 -4.58 -8.09 4.50
N TYR A 106 -5.52 -8.19 3.56
CA TYR A 106 -6.97 -8.06 3.79
C TYR A 106 -7.45 -6.76 4.43
N SER A 107 -6.59 -5.75 4.62
CA SER A 107 -6.95 -4.49 5.29
C SER A 107 -8.09 -3.70 4.63
N GLY A 108 -8.34 -3.92 3.34
CA GLY A 108 -9.56 -3.45 2.66
C GLY A 108 -10.72 -4.41 2.87
N ALA A 109 -10.50 -5.69 2.54
CA ALA A 109 -11.55 -6.71 2.55
C ALA A 109 -12.17 -6.98 3.94
N ASN A 110 -11.42 -6.79 5.02
CA ASN A 110 -11.90 -6.97 6.39
C ASN A 110 -12.55 -5.72 7.01
N GLY A 111 -12.65 -4.61 6.25
CA GLY A 111 -13.26 -3.36 6.71
C GLY A 111 -12.33 -2.39 7.44
N LEU A 112 -11.09 -2.77 7.78
CA LEU A 112 -10.15 -1.90 8.50
C LEU A 112 -9.94 -0.55 7.80
N ALA A 113 -9.79 -0.55 6.47
CA ALA A 113 -9.59 0.66 5.68
C ALA A 113 -10.82 1.57 5.68
N GLN A 114 -12.04 1.01 5.60
CA GLN A 114 -13.28 1.79 5.64
C GLN A 114 -13.48 2.43 7.01
N GLU A 115 -13.25 1.67 8.09
CA GLU A 115 -13.36 2.17 9.46
C GLU A 115 -12.36 3.29 9.72
N LEU A 116 -11.10 3.12 9.28
CA LEU A 116 -10.12 4.19 9.34
C LEU A 116 -10.60 5.40 8.54
N ALA A 117 -11.03 5.23 7.29
CA ALA A 117 -11.48 6.32 6.42
C ALA A 117 -12.59 7.16 7.08
N ASN A 118 -13.57 6.50 7.67
CA ASN A 118 -14.64 7.13 8.43
C ASN A 118 -14.10 7.87 9.66
N HIS A 119 -13.19 7.27 10.41
CA HIS A 119 -12.63 7.84 11.64
C HIS A 119 -11.79 9.10 11.41
N ILE A 120 -10.97 9.12 10.37
CA ILE A 120 -10.10 10.27 10.03
C ILE A 120 -10.73 11.21 9.00
N ASN A 121 -11.92 10.89 8.50
CA ASN A 121 -12.62 11.61 7.44
C ASN A 121 -11.74 11.90 6.21
N MET A 122 -11.01 10.88 5.74
CA MET A 122 -10.03 10.98 4.66
C MET A 122 -9.99 9.68 3.84
N PRO A 123 -9.72 9.72 2.52
CA PRO A 123 -9.61 8.51 1.71
C PRO A 123 -8.50 7.57 2.17
N VAL A 124 -8.83 6.28 2.30
CA VAL A 124 -7.89 5.21 2.67
C VAL A 124 -7.86 4.15 1.58
N LYS A 125 -6.67 3.72 1.16
CA LYS A 125 -6.49 2.58 0.25
C LYS A 125 -6.10 1.32 1.04
N GLY A 126 -6.87 0.24 0.93
CA GLY A 126 -6.63 -1.03 1.64
C GLY A 126 -6.45 -2.21 0.70
N SER A 127 -5.74 -3.25 1.15
CA SER A 127 -5.49 -4.47 0.37
C SER A 127 -6.71 -5.39 0.35
N LEU A 128 -7.06 -5.94 -0.81
CA LEU A 128 -8.17 -6.88 -0.96
C LEU A 128 -7.76 -8.33 -0.65
N GLY A 129 -6.50 -8.66 -0.89
CA GLY A 129 -5.88 -9.94 -0.53
C GLY A 129 -4.60 -9.74 0.26
N GLY A 130 -3.69 -10.70 0.12
CA GLY A 130 -2.32 -10.65 0.57
C GLY A 130 -1.56 -9.48 -0.06
N THR A 131 -0.64 -8.92 0.71
CA THR A 131 0.31 -7.92 0.22
C THR A 131 1.56 -7.99 1.08
N ARG A 132 2.72 -7.71 0.49
CA ARG A 132 3.98 -7.62 1.22
C ARG A 132 4.77 -6.38 0.84
N ILE A 133 5.52 -5.87 1.81
CA ILE A 133 6.65 -4.99 1.57
C ILE A 133 7.92 -5.82 1.69
N CYS A 134 8.89 -5.54 0.84
CA CYS A 134 10.11 -6.32 0.68
C CYS A 134 11.30 -5.37 0.78
N VAL A 135 12.38 -5.83 1.41
CA VAL A 135 13.66 -5.10 1.43
C VAL A 135 14.49 -5.49 0.21
N THR A 136 15.12 -4.51 -0.44
CA THR A 136 15.93 -4.72 -1.65
C THR A 136 17.13 -5.62 -1.40
N THR A 137 17.75 -5.57 -0.22
CA THR A 137 18.90 -6.42 0.14
C THR A 137 18.58 -7.91 0.17
N ALA A 138 17.31 -8.30 0.34
CA ALA A 138 16.90 -9.70 0.25
C ALA A 138 16.99 -10.27 -1.18
N TYR A 139 16.97 -9.40 -2.20
CA TYR A 139 16.95 -9.79 -3.62
C TYR A 139 18.16 -9.28 -4.40
N ARG A 140 18.85 -8.26 -3.90
CA ARG A 140 20.11 -7.73 -4.42
C ARG A 140 21.11 -7.51 -3.27
N PRO A 141 21.59 -8.59 -2.60
CA PRO A 141 22.45 -8.48 -1.42
C PRO A 141 23.76 -7.72 -1.68
N MET A 142 24.28 -7.77 -2.92
CA MET A 142 25.52 -7.08 -3.30
C MET A 142 25.38 -5.55 -3.42
N SER A 143 24.16 -5.02 -3.55
CA SER A 143 23.94 -3.58 -3.75
C SER A 143 24.04 -2.75 -2.46
N ASN A 144 23.93 -3.38 -1.28
CA ASN A 144 23.90 -2.73 0.04
C ASN A 144 22.98 -1.50 0.13
N ILE A 145 21.87 -1.47 -0.63
CA ILE A 145 20.85 -0.43 -0.58
C ILE A 145 19.70 -0.98 0.29
N PRO A 146 19.52 -0.55 1.55
CA PRO A 146 18.49 -1.09 2.45
C PRO A 146 17.16 -0.33 2.30
N ARG A 147 16.57 -0.39 1.11
CA ARG A 147 15.31 0.29 0.78
C ARG A 147 14.18 -0.73 0.56
N TYR A 148 12.96 -0.25 0.47
CA TYR A 148 11.76 -1.07 0.47
C TYR A 148 10.92 -0.87 -0.78
N PHE A 149 10.30 -1.95 -1.25
CA PHE A 149 9.31 -1.94 -2.33
C PHE A 149 8.08 -2.75 -1.95
N ILE A 150 6.94 -2.40 -2.51
CA ILE A 150 5.70 -3.15 -2.36
C ILE A 150 5.66 -4.18 -3.48
N ASP A 151 5.54 -5.46 -3.13
CA ASP A 151 5.46 -6.49 -4.15
C ASP A 151 4.13 -6.41 -4.92
N LYS A 152 4.22 -6.63 -6.24
CA LYS A 152 3.08 -6.68 -7.16
C LYS A 152 2.57 -8.11 -7.38
N GLY A 153 3.31 -9.14 -6.98
CA GLY A 153 2.89 -10.56 -7.05
C GLY A 153 2.85 -11.17 -8.45
N ARG A 154 3.00 -10.36 -9.50
CA ARG A 154 2.99 -10.81 -10.90
C ARG A 154 4.41 -10.90 -11.44
N ASP A 155 5.23 -11.77 -10.86
CA ASP A 155 6.46 -12.16 -11.53
C ASP A 155 6.15 -13.18 -12.63
N ASN A 156 6.76 -13.00 -13.80
CA ASN A 156 6.75 -14.00 -14.88
C ASN A 156 7.79 -15.11 -14.65
N SER A 157 8.48 -15.13 -13.49
CA SER A 157 9.70 -15.93 -13.30
C SER A 157 9.48 -17.38 -12.85
N SER A 158 8.25 -17.83 -12.65
CA SER A 158 7.90 -19.25 -12.81
C SER A 158 6.39 -19.40 -13.01
N LEU A 159 5.96 -20.16 -14.02
CA LEU A 159 4.55 -20.48 -14.23
C LEU A 159 3.92 -21.16 -13.00
N GLY A 160 4.72 -21.83 -12.15
CA GLY A 160 4.25 -22.58 -10.97
C GLY A 160 3.90 -21.73 -9.74
N GLU A 161 4.71 -20.73 -9.37
CA GLU A 161 4.42 -19.87 -8.21
C GLU A 161 3.25 -18.91 -8.49
N ARG A 162 3.13 -18.47 -9.74
CA ARG A 162 2.00 -17.65 -10.19
C ARG A 162 0.67 -18.39 -10.10
N ASP A 163 0.63 -19.63 -10.57
CA ASP A 163 -0.58 -20.46 -10.52
C ASP A 163 -0.95 -20.82 -9.07
N GLY A 164 0.04 -21.07 -8.21
CA GLY A 164 -0.19 -21.28 -6.77
C GLY A 164 -0.76 -20.04 -6.07
N GLN A 165 -0.13 -18.87 -6.25
CA GLN A 165 -0.57 -17.65 -5.58
C GLN A 165 -1.94 -17.16 -6.10
N GLU A 166 -2.19 -17.23 -7.41
CA GLU A 166 -3.50 -16.83 -8.00
C GLU A 166 -4.62 -17.81 -7.61
N ARG A 167 -4.34 -19.12 -7.48
CA ARG A 167 -5.33 -20.10 -6.99
C ARG A 167 -5.66 -19.93 -5.51
N HIS A 168 -4.70 -19.52 -4.69
CA HIS A 168 -4.89 -19.39 -3.24
C HIS A 168 -5.34 -17.99 -2.82
N ASP A 169 -4.99 -16.95 -3.57
CA ASP A 169 -5.35 -15.56 -3.29
C ASP A 169 -5.45 -14.74 -4.60
N PRO A 170 -6.60 -14.80 -5.30
CA PRO A 170 -6.80 -14.06 -6.55
C PRO A 170 -6.75 -12.53 -6.37
N ASN A 171 -6.83 -12.04 -5.12
CA ASN A 171 -6.79 -10.63 -4.78
C ASN A 171 -5.39 -10.17 -4.31
N TYR A 172 -4.36 -11.00 -4.45
CA TYR A 172 -3.02 -10.65 -4.03
C TYR A 172 -2.51 -9.38 -4.73
N GLY A 173 -2.03 -8.43 -3.93
CA GLY A 173 -1.56 -7.12 -4.42
C GLY A 173 -2.67 -6.24 -5.00
N MET A 174 -3.94 -6.63 -4.94
CA MET A 174 -5.07 -5.78 -5.33
C MET A 174 -5.44 -4.85 -4.17
N TYR A 175 -5.83 -3.62 -4.50
CA TYR A 175 -6.17 -2.61 -3.50
C TYR A 175 -7.39 -1.81 -3.94
N CYS A 176 -8.28 -1.48 -3.01
CA CYS A 176 -9.46 -0.65 -3.22
C CYS A 176 -9.35 0.66 -2.41
N TRP A 177 -9.92 1.74 -2.93
CA TRP A 177 -10.08 3.01 -2.23
C TRP A 177 -11.39 3.03 -1.44
N TYR A 178 -11.33 3.50 -0.21
CA TYR A 178 -12.46 3.68 0.69
C TYR A 178 -12.56 5.17 1.04
N ASN A 179 -13.70 5.77 0.72
CA ASN A 179 -13.98 7.17 1.03
C ASN A 179 -14.84 7.26 2.30
N PRO A 180 -14.68 8.31 3.13
CA PRO A 180 -15.54 8.51 4.28
C PRO A 180 -17.00 8.63 3.86
N LYS A 181 -17.89 7.94 4.59
CA LYS A 181 -19.36 8.03 4.45
C LYS A 181 -19.95 7.56 3.10
N VAL A 182 -19.17 6.90 2.26
CA VAL A 182 -19.66 6.14 1.10
C VAL A 182 -19.26 4.68 1.34
N GLN A 183 -20.23 3.80 1.61
CA GLN A 183 -19.95 2.36 1.54
C GLN A 183 -19.55 2.05 0.10
N CYS A 184 -18.35 1.48 -0.10
CA CYS A 184 -17.81 1.19 -1.44
C CYS A 184 -18.83 0.44 -2.30
N SER A 185 -19.43 1.15 -3.25
CA SER A 185 -19.85 0.58 -4.52
C SER A 185 -18.69 0.84 -5.49
N GLU A 186 -18.19 -0.27 -6.02
CA GLU A 186 -17.37 -0.40 -7.23
C GLU A 186 -15.86 -0.66 -7.05
N PRO A 187 -15.37 -1.86 -7.42
CA PRO A 187 -13.95 -2.10 -7.64
C PRO A 187 -13.45 -1.26 -8.82
N ASP A 188 -12.20 -0.76 -8.72
CA ASP A 188 -11.42 0.13 -9.61
C ASP A 188 -11.48 -0.23 -11.15
N ASN A 189 -12.66 -0.33 -11.79
CA ASN A 189 -12.83 -0.50 -13.24
C ASN A 189 -13.22 0.83 -13.92
N GLU A 190 -14.10 1.64 -13.32
CA GLU A 190 -14.60 2.87 -13.96
C GLU A 190 -13.53 3.95 -14.15
N PHE A 191 -12.56 4.08 -13.24
CA PHE A 191 -11.54 5.11 -13.36
C PHE A 191 -10.50 4.80 -14.45
N ASP A 192 -10.14 3.52 -14.60
CA ASP A 192 -9.25 3.08 -15.68
C ASP A 192 -9.98 3.17 -17.04
N GLU A 193 -11.30 2.95 -17.09
CA GLU A 193 -12.11 3.18 -18.30
C GLU A 193 -12.21 4.67 -18.67
N PHE A 194 -12.42 5.56 -17.68
CA PHE A 194 -12.44 7.01 -17.88
C PHE A 194 -11.11 7.56 -18.44
N VAL A 195 -9.98 7.04 -17.96
CA VAL A 195 -8.65 7.42 -18.48
C VAL A 195 -8.43 6.87 -19.89
N SER A 196 -8.92 5.66 -20.18
CA SER A 196 -8.79 5.01 -21.49
C SER A 196 -9.55 5.75 -22.61
N GLN A 197 -10.74 6.29 -22.29
CA GLN A 197 -11.57 7.04 -23.25
C GLN A 197 -10.98 8.41 -23.65
N ARG A 198 -10.09 9.00 -22.83
CA ARG A 198 -9.43 10.27 -23.18
C ARG A 198 -8.14 10.10 -23.99
N ILE A 199 -7.47 8.95 -23.90
CA ILE A 199 -6.26 8.67 -24.68
C ILE A 199 -6.61 8.30 -26.13
N THR A 200 -7.77 7.67 -26.36
CA THR A 200 -8.24 7.30 -27.71
C THR A 200 -8.64 8.50 -28.57
N ARG A 201 -9.05 9.64 -27.98
CA ARG A 201 -9.39 10.86 -28.74
C ARG A 201 -8.19 11.62 -29.32
N PHE A 202 -6.95 11.23 -28.99
CA PHE A 202 -5.74 11.85 -29.53
C PHE A 202 -5.02 10.98 -30.57
N GLN A 203 -5.59 9.85 -31.00
CA GLN A 203 -4.97 8.95 -31.98
C GLN A 203 -5.69 8.88 -33.33
N HIS A 204 -6.66 9.75 -33.60
CA HIS A 204 -7.22 9.94 -34.96
C HIS A 204 -7.08 11.39 -35.39
N SER A 205 -5.89 11.72 -35.85
CA SER A 205 -5.61 12.83 -36.76
C SER A 205 -4.38 12.42 -37.56
N ASP A 206 -4.64 11.58 -38.57
CA ASP A 206 -4.02 11.56 -39.89
C ASP A 206 -4.82 10.60 -40.79
#